data_AF-A0A1W9VD86-F1
#
_entry.id   AF-A0A1W9VD86-F1
#
_cell.length_a   1.000
_cell.length_b   1.000
_cell.length_c   1.000
_cell.angle_alpha   90.00
_cell.angle_beta   90.00
_cell.angle_gamma   90.00
#
_symmetry.space_group_name_H-M   'P 1'
#
loop_
_entity.id
_entity.type
_entity.pdbx_description
1 polymer ?
#
loop_
_entity_poly.entity_id
_entity_poly.type
_entity_poly.pdbx_seq_one_letter_code
_entity_poly.pdbx_strand_id
1 'polypeptide(L)'
;MMLNLLPELKEISRISGWLTRWQWSEAAGGNLSIRLDDIPSELKDLTGGTPQSLPLATPKLAESYLLVSGSGTRARDIAEDPAA
;
A
#
# COMPACT_ATOMS: atom_id res chain seq x y z
N MET A 1 10.52 -1.67 -14.97
CA MET A 1 9.52 -1.50 -13.89
C MET A 1 10.23 -0.81 -12.73
N MET A 2 10.13 0.53 -12.64
CA MET A 2 10.93 1.36 -11.71
C MET A 2 10.34 1.50 -10.30
N LEU A 3 9.15 0.93 -10.05
CA LEU A 3 8.46 1.01 -8.76
C LEU A 3 9.15 0.25 -7.63
N ASN A 4 9.93 -0.80 -7.95
CA ASN A 4 10.63 -1.64 -6.96
C ASN A 4 11.74 -0.91 -6.16
N LEU A 5 11.98 0.37 -6.42
CA LEU A 5 13.00 1.17 -5.74
C LEU A 5 12.46 1.91 -4.50
N LEU A 6 11.14 2.04 -4.33
CA LEU A 6 10.57 2.73 -3.17
C LEU A 6 10.87 1.96 -1.87
N PRO A 7 11.51 2.58 -0.86
CA PRO A 7 11.78 1.94 0.42
C PRO A 7 10.53 1.38 1.09
N GLU A 8 9.39 2.06 0.95
CA GLU A 8 8.12 1.69 1.54
C GLU A 8 7.54 0.42 0.92
N LEU A 9 7.70 0.22 -0.40
CA LEU A 9 7.27 -1.02 -1.06
C LEU A 9 8.14 -2.21 -0.63
N LYS A 10 9.45 -2.00 -0.42
CA LYS A 10 10.33 -3.03 0.14
C LYS A 10 9.93 -3.40 1.56
N GLU A 11 9.58 -2.41 2.37
CA GLU A 11 9.14 -2.64 3.74
C GLU A 11 7.79 -3.35 3.79
N ILE A 12 6.82 -2.97 2.94
CA ILE A 12 5.54 -3.67 2.81
C ILE A 12 5.74 -5.12 2.37
N SER A 13 6.59 -5.39 1.38
CA SER A 13 6.91 -6.76 0.96
C SER A 13 7.52 -7.56 2.12
N ARG A 14 8.49 -6.97 2.84
CA ARG A 14 9.14 -7.61 4.00
C ARG A 14 8.13 -7.95 5.11
N ILE A 15 7.29 -7.01 5.51
CA ILE A 15 6.28 -7.22 6.55
C ILE A 15 5.23 -8.23 6.10
N SER A 16 4.77 -8.16 4.86
CA SER A 16 3.81 -9.11 4.29
C SER A 16 4.36 -10.53 4.25
N GLY A 17 5.67 -10.69 4.00
CA GLY A 17 6.37 -11.97 4.12
C GLY A 17 6.32 -12.53 5.55
N TRP A 18 6.51 -11.70 6.57
CA TRP A 18 6.36 -12.12 7.96
C TRP A 18 4.93 -12.50 8.31
N LEU A 19 3.95 -11.68 7.93
CA LEU A 19 2.52 -11.94 8.19
C LEU A 19 2.09 -13.28 7.57
N THR A 20 2.56 -13.56 6.36
CA THR A 20 2.32 -14.83 5.66
C THR A 20 2.97 -16.00 6.39
N ARG A 21 4.25 -15.88 6.75
CA ARG A 21 5.03 -16.94 7.42
C ARG A 21 4.42 -17.35 8.76
N TRP A 22 3.92 -16.38 9.52
CA TRP A 22 3.34 -16.60 10.84
C TRP A 22 1.83 -16.86 10.81
N GLN A 23 1.22 -16.95 9.62
CA GLN A 23 -0.24 -17.14 9.45
C GLN A 23 -1.07 -16.06 10.16
N TRP A 24 -0.54 -14.84 10.26
CA TRP A 24 -1.25 -13.71 10.85
C TRP A 24 -2.11 -12.95 9.85
N SER A 25 -2.05 -13.34 8.57
CA SER A 25 -2.87 -12.81 7.49
C SER A 25 -3.31 -13.95 6.57
N GLU A 26 -4.42 -14.59 6.93
CA GLU A 26 -5.02 -15.67 6.14
C GLU A 26 -5.95 -15.12 5.05
N ALA A 27 -5.91 -15.72 3.86
CA ALA A 27 -6.63 -15.23 2.69
C ALA A 27 -6.39 -13.73 2.43
N ALA A 28 -7.45 -12.91 2.39
CA ALA A 28 -7.38 -11.45 2.28
C ALA A 28 -7.59 -10.75 3.63
N GLY A 29 -7.41 -11.48 4.73
CA GLY A 29 -7.54 -10.95 6.09
C GLY A 29 -6.27 -10.19 6.48
N GLY A 30 -6.38 -8.88 6.65
CA GLY A 30 -5.26 -7.99 7.00
C GLY A 30 -5.04 -6.91 5.95
N ASN A 31 -4.70 -5.71 6.41
CA ASN A 31 -4.51 -4.54 5.56
C ASN A 31 -3.28 -3.77 6.03
N LEU A 32 -2.60 -3.11 5.10
CA LEU A 32 -1.44 -2.27 5.39
C LEU A 32 -1.70 -0.86 4.85
N SER A 33 -1.28 0.13 5.62
CA SER A 33 -1.23 1.53 5.19
C SER A 33 0.05 2.19 5.70
N ILE A 34 0.70 2.94 4.82
CA ILE A 34 1.88 3.75 5.15
C ILE A 34 1.60 5.18 4.69
N ARG A 35 1.84 6.13 5.58
CA ARG A 35 1.81 7.55 5.23
C ARG A 35 3.12 7.94 4.55
N LEU A 36 3.01 8.57 3.39
CA LEU A 36 4.13 9.16 2.68
C LEU A 36 4.11 10.67 2.89
N ASP A 37 5.29 11.26 3.05
CA ASP A 37 5.44 12.71 3.23
C ASP A 37 5.39 13.47 1.88
N ASP A 38 5.68 12.80 0.76
CA ASP A 38 5.51 13.30 -0.63
C ASP A 38 5.18 12.11 -1.57
N ILE A 39 4.67 12.38 -2.77
CA ILE A 39 4.53 11.37 -3.83
C ILE A 39 5.89 11.21 -4.54
N PRO A 40 6.50 10.02 -4.53
CA PRO A 40 7.65 9.71 -5.37
C PRO A 40 7.37 10.00 -6.84
N SER A 41 8.34 10.59 -7.55
CA SER A 41 8.21 10.94 -8.97
C SER A 41 7.65 9.81 -9.84
N GLU A 42 8.04 8.57 -9.56
CA GLU A 42 7.67 7.34 -10.24
C GLU A 42 6.18 6.99 -10.08
N LEU A 43 5.53 7.52 -9.04
CA LEU A 43 4.09 7.36 -8.77
C LEU A 43 3.27 8.56 -9.27
N LYS A 44 3.91 9.71 -9.57
CA LYS A 44 3.20 10.91 -10.06
C LYS A 44 2.51 10.66 -11.40
N ASP A 45 3.07 9.79 -12.23
CA ASP A 45 2.49 9.44 -13.54
C ASP A 45 1.45 8.31 -13.46
N LEU A 46 1.32 7.64 -12.31
CA LEU A 46 0.27 6.65 -12.05
C LEU A 46 -1.04 7.29 -11.58
N THR A 47 -1.10 8.62 -11.49
CA THR A 47 -2.30 9.33 -11.06
C THR A 47 -3.44 9.08 -12.05
N GLY A 48 -4.39 8.25 -11.64
CA GLY A 48 -5.58 7.93 -12.39
C GLY A 48 -6.63 7.31 -11.47
N GLY A 49 -7.89 7.59 -11.75
CA GLY A 49 -9.02 7.08 -10.98
C GLY A 49 -10.06 8.15 -10.66
N THR A 50 -11.28 7.70 -10.36
CA THR A 50 -12.35 8.58 -9.89
C THR A 50 -12.16 8.85 -8.40
N PRO A 51 -12.04 10.12 -7.97
CA PRO A 51 -11.96 10.45 -6.55
C PRO A 51 -13.10 9.80 -5.76
N GLN A 52 -12.75 9.19 -4.63
CA GLN A 52 -13.71 8.58 -3.71
C GLN A 52 -13.82 9.45 -2.46
N SER A 53 -15.06 9.76 -2.07
CA SER A 53 -15.30 10.45 -0.80
C SER A 53 -15.01 9.52 0.36
N LEU A 54 -14.26 10.00 1.34
CA LEU A 54 -14.10 9.29 2.61
C LEU A 54 -15.43 9.32 3.39
N PRO A 55 -15.73 8.27 4.17
CA PRO A 55 -16.97 8.20 4.97
C PRO A 55 -17.00 9.20 6.14
N LEU A 56 -15.84 9.79 6.49
CA LEU A 56 -15.69 10.79 7.52
C LEU A 56 -14.75 11.90 7.04
N ALA A 57 -15.03 13.14 7.42
CA ALA A 57 -14.12 14.26 7.21
C ALA A 57 -12.84 14.09 8.04
N THR A 58 -11.69 14.04 7.38
CA THR A 58 -10.37 13.80 7.99
C THR A 58 -9.40 14.95 7.67
N PRO A 59 -9.63 16.17 8.20
CA PRO A 59 -8.84 17.35 7.84
C PRO A 59 -7.35 17.21 8.17
N LYS A 60 -6.98 16.37 9.15
CA LYS A 60 -5.58 16.07 9.48
C LYS A 60 -4.84 15.24 8.42
N LEU A 61 -5.55 14.65 7.46
CA LEU A 61 -5.00 13.93 6.32
C LEU A 61 -4.99 14.79 5.04
N ALA A 62 -5.35 16.07 5.13
CA ALA A 62 -5.24 16.98 4.00
C ALA A 62 -3.79 17.00 3.49
N GLU A 63 -3.62 17.02 2.17
CA GLU A 63 -2.32 17.04 1.48
C GLU A 63 -1.38 15.88 1.84
N SER A 64 -1.91 14.83 2.49
CA SER A 64 -1.15 13.64 2.84
C SER A 64 -1.34 12.55 1.79
N TYR A 65 -0.32 11.72 1.63
CA TYR A 65 -0.35 10.59 0.71
C TYR A 65 -0.32 9.28 1.51
N LEU A 66 -1.07 8.29 1.04
CA LEU A 66 -1.16 6.98 1.66
C LEU A 66 -0.88 5.91 0.61
N LEU A 67 0.08 5.04 0.91
CA LEU A 67 0.23 3.76 0.24
C LEU A 67 -0.63 2.75 0.99
N VAL A 68 -1.56 2.10 0.30
CA VAL A 68 -2.53 1.18 0.92
C VAL A 68 -2.57 -0.16 0.17
N SER A 69 -2.76 -1.25 0.89
CA SER A 69 -3.07 -2.56 0.28
C SER A 69 -4.43 -2.50 -0.42
N GLY A 70 -4.51 -3.04 -1.64
CA GLY A 70 -5.76 -3.10 -2.41
C GLY A 70 -6.83 -4.00 -1.77
N SER A 71 -8.09 -3.77 -2.10
CA SER A 71 -9.19 -4.62 -1.63
C SER A 71 -9.05 -6.05 -2.19
N GLY A 72 -9.18 -7.06 -1.33
CA GLY A 72 -9.05 -8.47 -1.71
C GLY A 72 -7.62 -8.95 -1.95
N THR A 73 -6.62 -8.08 -1.83
CA THR A 73 -5.20 -8.46 -1.91
C THR A 73 -4.80 -9.29 -0.70
N ARG A 74 -3.80 -10.15 -0.87
CA ARG A 74 -3.34 -11.09 0.16
C ARG A 74 -1.90 -10.78 0.53
N ALA A 75 -1.54 -10.93 1.80
CA ALA A 75 -0.16 -10.70 2.24
C ALA A 75 0.86 -11.53 1.47
N ARG A 76 0.53 -12.78 1.09
CA ARG A 76 1.43 -13.62 0.28
C ARG A 76 1.69 -13.05 -1.11
N ASP A 77 0.68 -12.44 -1.73
CA ASP A 77 0.78 -11.89 -3.08
C ASP A 77 1.58 -10.57 -3.01
N ILE A 78 1.32 -9.74 -1.98
CA ILE A 78 2.06 -8.50 -1.70
C ILE A 78 3.54 -8.78 -1.36
N ALA A 79 3.84 -9.90 -0.70
CA ALA A 79 5.21 -10.28 -0.38
C ALA A 79 6.04 -10.55 -1.64
N GLU A 80 5.42 -11.17 -2.66
CA GLU A 80 6.05 -11.50 -3.94
C GLU A 80 6.10 -10.31 -4.90
N ASP A 81 4.99 -9.58 -5.02
CA ASP A 81 4.86 -8.41 -5.87
C ASP A 81 4.04 -7.31 -5.17
N PRO A 82 4.70 -6.38 -4.44
CA PRO A 82 4.01 -5.35 -3.69
C PRO A 82 3.38 -4.25 -4.58
N ALA A 83 3.64 -4.25 -5.89
CA ALA A 83 3.16 -3.26 -6.84
C ALA A 83 2.12 -3.82 -7.84
N ALA A 84 1.74 -5.09 -7.69
CA ALA A 84 0.73 -5.75 -8.52
C ALA A 84 -0.70 -5.20 -8.36
#